data_AF-A0A1W9N6S7-F1
#
_entry.id   AF-A0A1W9N6S7-F1
#
_cell.length_a   1.000
_cell.length_b   1.000
_cell.length_c   1.000
_cell.angle_alpha   90.00
_cell.angle_beta   90.00
_cell.angle_gamma   90.00
#
_symmetry.space_group_name_H-M   'P 1'
#
loop_
_entity.id
_entity.type
_entity.pdbx_description
1 polymer ?
#
loop_
_entity_poly.entity_id
_entity_poly.type
_entity_poly.pdbx_seq_one_letter_code
_entity_poly.pdbx_strand_id
1 'polypeptide(L)'
;MPSLDTGIQNLLGIGDRLRLKALNTLLELVSEKHFLVLLGVDSPRLRQAMREYLKNKFPENVQFYTQKHSPFDLTRLVDYYTNHIKPPDFLIADLWDEEEQHYRVIADNLIFYRGMLATRRMRVLFILPAELLNMVQNRGYEFHSFSSFSHYFHDLAAESENNLRPLNPEHPKRKQYQDKLQELHEYEQQPNASPLILRRILLETARRAEDVEEFKDAETMYRRYLNLLNENQREDYADAIDALGVILGKRGKLDEALKYFREALDIYRELGERSGEAVCLGNIGLIFYNRGELNNAMKHYREALDIYRKLGERSGIASTYNNIGRIFKDRGEPDEAIKNYREALDIYRELGERSGIASTYNNIGRIFKDRGELNEAMRHYREALDIYRELGERSGIATSLNNIGIIFKSHGELNEAMKHYREALDIYRKLGERSGIASTYN
;
A
#
# COMPACT_ATOMS: atom_id res chain seq x y z
N MET A 1 -29.63 -18.23 -1.57
CA MET A 1 -28.81 -17.52 -2.56
C MET A 1 -29.71 -17.16 -3.74
N PRO A 2 -29.96 -15.88 -4.07
CA PRO A 2 -30.43 -15.54 -5.40
C PRO A 2 -29.20 -15.58 -6.34
N SER A 3 -29.26 -16.41 -7.37
CA SER A 3 -28.23 -16.51 -8.40
C SER A 3 -28.12 -15.18 -9.16
N LEU A 4 -26.94 -14.56 -9.18
CA LEU A 4 -26.62 -13.50 -10.13
C LEU A 4 -26.98 -13.97 -11.54
N ASP A 5 -27.79 -13.20 -12.25
CA ASP A 5 -28.26 -13.53 -13.59
C ASP A 5 -27.08 -13.91 -14.50
N THR A 6 -27.22 -15.04 -15.21
CA THR A 6 -26.16 -15.69 -15.98
C THR A 6 -25.54 -14.77 -17.04
N GLY A 7 -26.32 -13.79 -17.53
CA GLY A 7 -25.83 -12.75 -18.44
C GLY A 7 -24.81 -11.80 -17.83
N ILE A 8 -24.97 -11.42 -16.56
CA ILE A 8 -24.07 -10.51 -15.82
C ILE A 8 -22.76 -11.21 -15.46
N GLN A 9 -22.81 -12.52 -15.18
CA GLN A 9 -21.61 -13.30 -14.83
C GLN A 9 -20.60 -13.42 -15.99
N ASN A 10 -21.09 -13.41 -17.23
CA ASN A 10 -20.26 -13.57 -18.43
C ASN A 10 -19.49 -12.30 -18.82
N LEU A 11 -19.83 -11.14 -18.24
CA LEU A 11 -19.18 -9.85 -18.51
C LEU A 11 -18.06 -9.51 -17.52
N LEU A 12 -17.83 -10.34 -16.49
CA LEU A 12 -17.08 -9.97 -15.30
C LEU A 12 -15.96 -10.97 -14.93
N GLY A 13 -14.77 -10.43 -14.60
CA GLY A 13 -13.66 -11.21 -14.04
C GLY A 13 -13.96 -11.77 -12.65
N ILE A 14 -13.12 -12.68 -12.14
CA ILE A 14 -13.30 -13.31 -10.80
C ILE A 14 -13.32 -12.23 -9.70
N GLY A 15 -12.42 -11.25 -9.77
CA GLY A 15 -12.38 -10.13 -8.81
C GLY A 15 -13.63 -9.24 -8.86
N ASP A 16 -14.23 -9.05 -10.04
CA ASP A 16 -15.46 -8.27 -10.18
C ASP A 16 -16.69 -8.98 -9.60
N ARG A 17 -16.73 -10.32 -9.69
CA ARG A 17 -17.78 -11.15 -9.07
C ARG A 17 -17.72 -11.13 -7.55
N LEU A 18 -16.52 -11.12 -6.97
CA LEU A 18 -16.34 -10.97 -5.52
C LEU A 18 -16.82 -9.59 -5.02
N ARG A 19 -16.53 -8.51 -5.76
CA ARG A 19 -17.01 -7.15 -5.44
C ARG A 19 -18.54 -7.06 -5.40
N LEU A 20 -19.21 -7.62 -6.40
CA LEU A 20 -20.67 -7.66 -6.46
C LEU A 20 -21.28 -8.48 -5.33
N LYS A 21 -20.64 -9.59 -4.94
CA LYS A 21 -21.08 -10.40 -3.79
C LYS A 21 -21.00 -9.62 -2.48
N ALA A 22 -19.89 -8.90 -2.24
CA ALA A 22 -19.72 -8.07 -1.05
C ALA A 22 -20.73 -6.91 -0.99
N LEU A 23 -20.94 -6.21 -2.12
CA LEU A 23 -21.99 -5.19 -2.25
C LEU A 23 -23.37 -5.78 -1.96
N ASN A 24 -23.65 -6.98 -2.46
CA ASN A 24 -24.93 -7.62 -2.25
C ASN A 24 -25.23 -7.89 -0.76
N THR A 25 -24.25 -8.43 -0.04
CA THR A 25 -24.37 -8.68 1.40
C THR A 25 -24.59 -7.39 2.19
N LEU A 26 -23.90 -6.31 1.80
CA LEU A 26 -24.09 -4.98 2.37
C LEU A 26 -25.51 -4.43 2.13
N LEU A 27 -26.05 -4.57 0.92
CA LEU A 27 -27.40 -4.09 0.59
C LEU A 27 -28.50 -4.90 1.27
N GLU A 28 -28.30 -6.20 1.49
CA GLU A 28 -29.23 -7.06 2.24
C GLU A 28 -29.28 -6.70 3.74
N LEU A 29 -28.20 -6.18 4.32
CA LEU A 29 -28.15 -5.70 5.70
C LEU A 29 -28.88 -4.36 5.90
N VAL A 30 -29.06 -3.63 4.81
CA VAL A 30 -29.52 -2.23 4.79
C VAL A 30 -30.90 -2.13 4.14
N SER A 31 -31.57 -3.23 3.78
CA SER A 31 -32.81 -3.19 2.99
C SER A 31 -34.09 -2.84 3.76
N GLU A 32 -34.03 -2.55 5.07
CA GLU A 32 -35.24 -2.37 5.90
C GLU A 32 -35.69 -0.90 6.08
N LYS A 33 -34.94 0.09 5.59
CA LYS A 33 -35.29 1.55 5.61
C LYS A 33 -34.77 2.29 4.37
N HIS A 34 -35.02 3.60 4.24
CA HIS A 34 -34.63 4.43 3.08
C HIS A 34 -33.14 4.83 3.14
N PHE A 35 -32.35 4.68 2.05
CA PHE A 35 -30.90 4.99 2.05
C PHE A 35 -30.36 5.64 0.78
N LEU A 36 -29.24 6.35 0.94
CA LEU A 36 -28.41 6.87 -0.15
C LEU A 36 -27.07 6.10 -0.17
N VAL A 37 -26.79 5.43 -1.30
CA VAL A 37 -25.56 4.68 -1.55
C VAL A 37 -24.79 5.36 -2.68
N LEU A 38 -23.66 5.98 -2.36
CA LEU A 38 -22.80 6.64 -3.34
C LEU A 38 -21.70 5.65 -3.78
N LEU A 39 -21.64 5.36 -5.08
CA LEU A 39 -20.71 4.37 -5.65
C LEU A 39 -19.73 5.08 -6.58
N GLY A 40 -18.44 5.06 -6.22
CA GLY A 40 -17.35 5.42 -7.12
C GLY A 40 -16.76 4.15 -7.73
N VAL A 41 -17.04 3.88 -9.01
CA VAL A 41 -16.56 2.69 -9.72
C VAL A 41 -15.66 3.10 -10.88
N ASP A 42 -14.36 2.80 -10.77
CA ASP A 42 -13.35 3.24 -11.76
C ASP A 42 -13.41 2.44 -13.07
N SER A 43 -14.00 1.24 -13.04
CA SER A 43 -14.13 0.36 -14.22
C SER A 43 -15.45 0.60 -14.97
N PRO A 44 -15.42 1.05 -16.24
CA PRO A 44 -16.64 1.26 -17.03
C PRO A 44 -17.50 -0.01 -17.21
N ARG A 45 -16.84 -1.18 -17.35
CA ARG A 45 -17.53 -2.47 -17.49
C ARG A 45 -18.23 -2.90 -16.20
N LEU A 46 -17.55 -2.73 -15.07
CA LEU A 46 -18.11 -3.03 -13.75
C LEU A 46 -19.25 -2.07 -13.39
N ARG A 47 -19.08 -0.79 -13.73
CA ARG A 47 -20.10 0.26 -13.57
C ARG A 47 -21.38 -0.10 -14.34
N GLN A 48 -21.27 -0.55 -15.59
CA GLN A 48 -22.41 -1.01 -16.37
C GLN A 48 -23.08 -2.25 -15.74
N ALA A 49 -22.30 -3.26 -15.38
CA ALA A 49 -22.82 -4.48 -14.76
C ALA A 49 -23.52 -4.22 -13.41
N MET A 50 -22.99 -3.31 -12.60
CA MET A 50 -23.61 -2.89 -11.35
C MET A 50 -24.90 -2.12 -11.58
N ARG A 51 -24.95 -1.22 -12.57
CA ARG A 51 -26.18 -0.52 -12.95
C ARG A 51 -27.29 -1.50 -13.33
N GLU A 52 -26.97 -2.50 -14.15
CA GLU A 52 -27.91 -3.55 -14.55
C GLU A 52 -28.34 -4.40 -13.35
N TYR A 53 -27.39 -4.83 -12.51
CA TYR A 53 -27.67 -5.59 -11.29
C TYR A 53 -28.63 -4.87 -10.33
N LEU A 54 -28.37 -3.60 -10.06
CA LEU A 54 -29.14 -2.78 -9.13
C LEU A 54 -30.54 -2.46 -9.67
N LYS A 55 -30.66 -2.19 -10.98
CA LYS A 55 -31.98 -2.05 -11.64
C LYS A 55 -32.79 -3.33 -11.54
N ASN A 56 -32.17 -4.49 -11.73
CA ASN A 56 -32.87 -5.77 -11.67
C ASN A 56 -33.29 -6.13 -10.24
N LYS A 57 -32.45 -5.83 -9.24
CA LYS A 57 -32.73 -6.18 -7.85
C LYS A 57 -33.68 -5.20 -7.15
N PHE A 58 -33.66 -3.92 -7.54
CA PHE A 58 -34.46 -2.85 -6.92
C PHE A 58 -35.13 -1.97 -8.00
N PRO A 59 -36.06 -2.51 -8.81
CA PRO A 59 -36.55 -1.88 -10.03
C PRO A 59 -37.36 -0.59 -9.81
N GLU A 60 -38.11 -0.49 -8.70
CA GLU A 60 -38.96 0.67 -8.41
C GLU A 60 -38.24 1.79 -7.65
N ASN A 61 -37.04 1.50 -7.14
CA ASN A 61 -36.44 2.31 -6.09
C ASN A 61 -35.04 2.83 -6.40
N VAL A 62 -34.51 2.65 -7.61
CA VAL A 62 -33.13 3.08 -7.94
C VAL A 62 -33.13 4.13 -9.05
N GLN A 63 -32.69 5.35 -8.71
CA GLN A 63 -32.37 6.40 -9.66
C GLN A 63 -30.86 6.53 -9.83
N PHE A 64 -30.39 6.63 -11.08
CA PHE A 64 -28.96 6.80 -11.41
C PHE A 64 -28.69 8.19 -11.95
N TYR A 65 -27.67 8.84 -11.40
CA TYR A 65 -27.16 10.13 -11.89
C TYR A 65 -25.75 9.95 -12.44
N THR A 66 -25.42 10.62 -13.55
CA THR A 66 -24.07 10.65 -14.15
C THR A 66 -23.55 12.07 -14.13
N GLN A 67 -22.40 12.31 -13.50
CA GLN A 67 -21.72 13.59 -13.55
C GLN A 67 -20.93 13.67 -14.87
N LYS A 68 -21.33 14.54 -15.81
CA LYS A 68 -20.67 14.69 -17.11
C LYS A 68 -20.23 16.14 -17.36
N HIS A 69 -19.54 16.74 -16.39
CA HIS A 69 -19.09 18.14 -16.27
C HIS A 69 -20.03 19.05 -15.46
N SER A 70 -19.73 19.30 -14.18
CA SER A 70 -20.14 20.52 -13.44
C SER A 70 -19.50 20.57 -12.03
N PRO A 71 -19.09 21.74 -11.50
CA PRO A 71 -18.35 21.93 -10.24
C PRO A 71 -19.26 21.88 -9.00
N PHE A 72 -20.14 20.87 -8.91
CA PHE A 72 -21.13 20.78 -7.85
C PHE A 72 -20.64 19.89 -6.70
N ASP A 73 -20.29 20.57 -5.62
CA ASP A 73 -19.99 20.09 -4.28
C ASP A 73 -21.06 19.10 -3.78
N LEU A 74 -20.65 17.91 -3.35
CA LEU A 74 -21.51 16.84 -2.77
C LEU A 74 -22.47 17.37 -1.69
N THR A 75 -22.00 18.40 -1.00
CA THR A 75 -22.71 19.22 -0.02
C THR A 75 -24.08 19.71 -0.54
N ARG A 76 -24.16 20.25 -1.76
CA ARG A 76 -25.42 20.76 -2.34
C ARG A 76 -26.38 19.68 -2.82
N LEU A 77 -25.86 18.52 -3.24
CA LEU A 77 -26.69 17.37 -3.62
C LEU A 77 -27.39 16.82 -2.37
N VAL A 78 -26.65 16.66 -1.27
CA VAL A 78 -27.19 16.25 0.03
C VAL A 78 -28.21 17.28 0.53
N ASP A 79 -27.91 18.58 0.47
CA ASP A 79 -28.83 19.66 0.88
C ASP A 79 -30.11 19.74 0.04
N TYR A 80 -30.04 19.48 -1.27
CA TYR A 80 -31.22 19.41 -2.12
C TYR A 80 -32.12 18.24 -1.73
N TYR A 81 -31.53 17.08 -1.45
CA TYR A 81 -32.25 15.86 -1.04
C TYR A 81 -32.88 15.96 0.34
N THR A 82 -32.20 16.55 1.33
CA THR A 82 -32.76 16.77 2.67
C THR A 82 -33.94 17.75 2.66
N ASN A 83 -33.98 18.69 1.72
CA ASN A 83 -34.95 19.79 1.75
C ASN A 83 -36.11 19.67 0.76
N HIS A 84 -36.01 18.90 -0.34
CA HIS A 84 -36.98 19.01 -1.46
C HIS A 84 -37.64 17.70 -1.93
N ILE A 85 -37.23 16.53 -1.43
CA ILE A 85 -37.71 15.22 -1.95
C ILE A 85 -38.17 14.33 -0.79
N LYS A 86 -39.40 13.79 -0.85
CA LYS A 86 -39.75 12.55 -0.12
C LYS A 86 -39.00 11.41 -0.82
N PRO A 87 -37.97 10.82 -0.21
CA PRO A 87 -37.01 10.01 -0.95
C PRO A 87 -37.68 8.75 -1.53
N PRO A 88 -37.35 8.33 -2.78
CA PRO A 88 -37.48 6.91 -3.13
C PRO A 88 -36.53 6.08 -2.25
N ASP A 89 -36.83 4.80 -2.05
CA ASP A 89 -36.16 3.97 -1.04
C ASP A 89 -34.63 3.83 -1.24
N PHE A 90 -34.11 4.02 -2.45
CA PHE A 90 -32.67 4.05 -2.73
C PHE A 90 -32.26 5.20 -3.68
N LEU A 91 -31.16 5.87 -3.35
CA LEU A 91 -30.50 6.79 -4.28
C LEU A 91 -29.07 6.33 -4.54
N ILE A 92 -28.68 6.24 -5.83
CA ILE A 92 -27.33 5.83 -6.24
C ILE A 92 -26.69 6.89 -7.15
N ALA A 93 -25.70 7.61 -6.63
CA ALA A 93 -24.91 8.55 -7.44
C ALA A 93 -23.56 7.94 -7.83
N ASP A 94 -23.24 8.02 -9.12
CA ASP A 94 -22.01 7.54 -9.74
C ASP A 94 -21.02 8.72 -9.80
N LEU A 95 -20.05 8.72 -8.88
CA LEU A 95 -19.09 9.82 -8.70
C LEU A 95 -17.72 9.37 -9.20
N TRP A 96 -17.20 10.07 -10.19
CA TRP A 96 -15.82 9.94 -10.66
C TRP A 96 -15.12 11.28 -10.40
N ASP A 97 -14.07 11.25 -9.58
CA ASP A 97 -13.21 12.43 -9.36
C ASP A 97 -11.77 11.97 -9.06
N GLU A 98 -10.79 12.62 -9.71
CA GLU A 98 -9.36 12.32 -9.65
C GLU A 98 -8.62 13.10 -8.55
N GLU A 99 -9.24 14.08 -7.90
CA GLU A 99 -8.56 14.92 -6.89
C GLU A 99 -9.23 14.88 -5.50
N GLU A 100 -8.40 15.15 -4.49
CA GLU A 100 -8.53 14.79 -3.08
C GLU A 100 -9.78 15.28 -2.31
N GLN A 101 -10.31 14.44 -1.41
CA GLN A 101 -10.27 14.59 0.06
C GLN A 101 -10.81 15.92 0.61
N HIS A 102 -12.10 15.93 0.98
CA HIS A 102 -12.63 16.39 2.27
C HIS A 102 -14.17 16.40 2.16
N TYR A 103 -14.87 15.84 3.15
CA TYR A 103 -16.33 15.99 3.27
C TYR A 103 -16.66 16.69 4.58
N ARG A 104 -17.45 17.75 4.50
CA ARG A 104 -17.95 18.50 5.66
C ARG A 104 -19.31 17.92 6.07
N VAL A 105 -19.45 17.65 7.37
CA VAL A 105 -20.67 17.09 7.98
C VAL A 105 -21.80 18.11 7.88
N ILE A 106 -22.95 17.70 7.32
CA ILE A 106 -24.21 18.44 7.41
C ILE A 106 -25.31 17.47 7.87
N ALA A 107 -26.02 17.88 8.92
CA ALA A 107 -27.19 17.29 9.58
C ALA A 107 -26.94 16.32 10.75
N ASP A 108 -27.64 16.61 11.86
CA ASP A 108 -27.46 16.00 13.19
C ASP A 108 -27.87 14.52 13.32
N ASN A 109 -28.41 13.89 12.27
CA ASN A 109 -28.97 12.53 12.31
C ASN A 109 -28.40 11.55 11.26
N LEU A 110 -27.35 11.93 10.52
CA LEU A 110 -26.78 11.12 9.42
C LEU A 110 -25.30 10.80 9.66
N ILE A 111 -24.94 9.53 9.61
CA ILE A 111 -23.56 9.04 9.75
C ILE A 111 -23.03 8.60 8.38
N PHE A 112 -21.86 9.13 8.02
CA PHE A 112 -21.17 8.80 6.77
C PHE A 112 -20.21 7.63 7.01
N TYR A 113 -20.36 6.56 6.23
CA TYR A 113 -19.48 5.38 6.29
C TYR A 113 -18.79 5.15 4.94
N ARG A 114 -17.44 5.26 4.93
CA ARG A 114 -16.60 5.05 3.75
C ARG A 114 -15.94 3.68 3.82
N GLY A 115 -16.29 2.80 2.87
CA GLY A 115 -15.68 1.48 2.72
C GLY A 115 -14.89 1.37 1.41
N MET A 116 -13.74 0.68 1.44
CA MET A 116 -12.97 0.32 0.26
C MET A 116 -13.10 -1.20 0.05
N LEU A 117 -13.73 -1.62 -1.05
CA LEU A 117 -14.01 -3.03 -1.31
C LEU A 117 -12.82 -3.70 -2.00
N ALA A 118 -11.99 -4.42 -1.22
CA ALA A 118 -10.95 -5.42 -1.55
C ALA A 118 -9.97 -5.18 -2.72
N THR A 119 -10.15 -4.14 -3.54
CA THR A 119 -9.36 -3.87 -4.73
C THR A 119 -9.54 -2.40 -5.09
N ARG A 120 -8.47 -1.73 -5.50
CA ARG A 120 -8.34 -0.27 -5.72
C ARG A 120 -9.28 0.37 -6.76
N ARG A 121 -10.39 -0.27 -7.16
CA ARG A 121 -11.29 0.14 -8.26
C ARG A 121 -12.74 0.43 -7.85
N MET A 122 -13.08 0.29 -6.56
CA MET A 122 -14.41 0.61 -6.05
C MET A 122 -14.34 1.28 -4.68
N ARG A 123 -14.86 2.50 -4.61
CA ARG A 123 -15.08 3.24 -3.36
C ARG A 123 -16.58 3.31 -3.12
N VAL A 124 -17.02 2.93 -1.92
CA VAL A 124 -18.43 2.98 -1.55
C VAL A 124 -18.59 3.89 -0.34
N LEU A 125 -19.46 4.87 -0.47
CA LEU A 125 -19.87 5.75 0.62
C LEU A 125 -21.33 5.48 0.93
N PHE A 126 -21.59 4.99 2.14
CA PHE A 126 -22.92 4.76 2.68
C PHE A 126 -23.31 5.93 3.58
N ILE A 127 -24.57 6.36 3.50
CA ILE A 127 -25.15 7.31 4.43
C ILE A 127 -26.21 6.56 5.24
N LEU A 128 -25.97 6.42 6.55
CA LEU A 128 -26.79 5.63 7.46
C LEU A 128 -27.46 6.52 8.53
N PRO A 129 -28.70 6.23 8.95
CA PRO A 129 -29.27 6.78 10.18
C PRO A 129 -28.47 6.32 11.41
N ALA A 130 -28.33 7.19 12.41
CA ALA A 130 -27.49 6.97 13.58
C ALA A 130 -27.86 5.70 14.40
N GLU A 131 -29.14 5.32 14.42
CA GLU A 131 -29.64 4.18 15.20
C GLU A 131 -29.19 2.83 14.62
N LEU A 132 -28.91 2.77 13.32
CA LEU A 132 -28.51 1.56 12.61
C LEU A 132 -27.00 1.30 12.68
N LEU A 133 -26.18 2.34 12.89
CA LEU A 133 -24.74 2.17 13.06
C LEU A 133 -24.45 1.22 14.24
N ASN A 134 -25.15 1.40 15.35
CA ASN A 134 -25.00 0.56 16.53
C ASN A 134 -25.41 -0.90 16.25
N MET A 135 -26.42 -1.14 15.41
CA MET A 135 -26.82 -2.50 15.04
C MET A 135 -25.80 -3.19 14.13
N VAL A 136 -25.24 -2.47 13.17
CA VAL A 136 -24.19 -2.98 12.27
C VAL A 136 -22.91 -3.29 13.05
N GLN A 137 -22.53 -2.42 13.98
CA GLN A 137 -21.36 -2.60 14.85
C GLN A 137 -21.55 -3.72 15.88
N ASN A 138 -22.75 -3.86 16.48
CA ASN A 138 -23.03 -4.88 17.50
C ASN A 138 -23.20 -6.30 16.94
N ARG A 139 -23.47 -6.46 15.63
CA ARG A 139 -23.52 -7.78 14.99
C ARG A 139 -22.16 -8.31 14.54
N GLY A 140 -21.06 -7.64 14.91
CA GLY A 140 -19.69 -8.11 14.66
C GLY A 140 -19.21 -7.95 13.21
N TYR A 141 -19.91 -7.16 12.40
CA TYR A 141 -19.44 -6.86 11.04
C TYR A 141 -18.38 -5.77 11.08
N GLU A 142 -17.12 -6.20 11.10
CA GLU A 142 -15.96 -5.33 10.85
C GLU A 142 -15.82 -5.13 9.35
N PHE A 143 -16.10 -3.93 8.87
CA PHE A 143 -15.88 -3.57 7.48
C PHE A 143 -14.46 -3.01 7.36
N HIS A 144 -13.54 -3.90 7.02
CA HIS A 144 -12.14 -3.56 6.79
C HIS A 144 -12.02 -2.66 5.56
N SER A 145 -11.36 -1.51 5.71
CA SER A 145 -10.80 -0.82 4.55
C SER A 145 -9.64 -1.68 4.03
N PHE A 146 -9.89 -2.50 3.01
CA PHE A 146 -8.82 -3.16 2.29
C PHE A 146 -8.09 -2.12 1.47
N SER A 147 -7.00 -1.59 2.03
CA SER A 147 -5.88 -1.18 1.20
C SER A 147 -5.07 -2.43 0.94
N SER A 148 -5.09 -2.91 -0.30
CA SER A 148 -4.10 -3.87 -0.80
C SER A 148 -2.71 -3.36 -0.45
N PHE A 149 -2.14 -3.86 0.64
CA PHE A 149 -0.81 -3.52 1.09
C PHE A 149 0.13 -4.58 0.57
N SER A 150 0.94 -4.19 -0.40
CA SER A 150 2.23 -4.83 -0.59
C SER A 150 3.20 -4.15 0.38
N HIS A 151 3.19 -4.53 1.67
CA HIS A 151 4.24 -4.10 2.59
C HIS A 151 5.51 -4.87 2.24
N TYR A 152 6.17 -4.44 1.17
CA TYR A 152 7.50 -4.92 0.88
C TYR A 152 8.45 -4.29 1.89
N PHE A 153 9.13 -5.14 2.65
CA PHE A 153 10.42 -4.75 3.18
C PHE A 153 11.30 -4.44 1.96
N HIS A 154 11.79 -3.20 1.85
CA HIS A 154 12.78 -2.81 0.85
C HIS A 154 14.17 -2.84 1.49
N ASP A 155 15.24 -2.82 0.68
CA ASP A 155 16.63 -2.81 1.17
C ASP A 155 16.94 -1.59 2.04
N LEU A 156 16.60 -1.68 3.32
CA LEU A 156 17.23 -0.90 4.35
C LEU A 156 18.20 -1.87 5.02
N ALA A 157 19.49 -1.68 4.75
CA ALA A 157 20.56 -2.40 5.43
C ALA A 157 20.24 -2.42 6.93
N ALA A 158 20.25 -3.59 7.58
CA ALA A 158 19.83 -3.79 8.96
C ALA A 158 20.34 -2.67 9.89
N GLU A 159 19.50 -1.66 10.15
CA GLU A 159 19.90 -0.52 10.97
C GLU A 159 19.61 -0.84 12.43
N SER A 160 20.65 -0.77 13.28
CA SER A 160 20.50 -0.95 14.72
C SER A 160 19.57 0.11 15.33
N GLU A 161 18.77 -0.31 16.31
CA GLU A 161 17.72 0.38 17.08
C GLU A 161 17.93 1.86 17.47
N ASN A 162 19.16 2.38 17.48
CA ASN A 162 19.50 3.73 17.96
C ASN A 162 19.61 4.82 16.88
N ASN A 163 19.36 4.51 15.59
CA ASN A 163 19.93 5.34 14.50
C ASN A 163 18.92 5.92 13.50
N LEU A 164 17.64 5.56 13.59
CA LEU A 164 16.57 6.12 12.77
C LEU A 164 16.23 7.52 13.28
N ARG A 165 16.37 8.55 12.45
CA ARG A 165 15.95 9.91 12.82
C ARG A 165 14.56 10.19 12.24
N PRO A 166 13.62 10.65 13.06
CA PRO A 166 12.27 10.95 12.58
C PRO A 166 12.26 12.03 11.50
N LEU A 167 11.22 12.02 10.68
CA LEU A 167 10.89 13.13 9.78
C LEU A 167 10.92 14.50 10.50
N ASN A 168 11.22 15.56 9.73
CA ASN A 168 11.22 16.94 10.24
C ASN A 168 9.96 17.21 11.08
N PRO A 169 10.08 17.77 12.30
CA PRO A 169 8.94 18.16 13.15
C PRO A 169 7.80 18.90 12.42
N GLU A 170 8.15 19.74 11.45
CA GLU A 170 7.20 20.56 10.66
C GLU A 170 6.50 19.80 9.52
N HIS A 171 6.78 18.51 9.33
CA HIS A 171 6.18 17.73 8.24
C HIS A 171 4.70 17.40 8.52
N PRO A 172 3.76 17.58 7.57
CA PRO A 172 2.33 17.33 7.79
C PRO A 172 2.01 15.93 8.33
N LYS A 173 2.69 14.89 7.82
CA LYS A 173 2.54 13.52 8.34
C LYS A 173 2.95 13.39 9.82
N ARG A 174 3.93 14.18 10.27
CA ARG A 174 4.38 14.16 11.66
C ARG A 174 3.38 14.79 12.59
N LYS A 175 2.73 15.87 12.15
CA LYS A 175 1.57 16.42 12.86
C LYS A 175 0.44 15.39 12.97
N GLN A 176 0.09 14.73 11.86
CA GLN A 176 -0.93 13.68 11.87
C GLN A 176 -0.57 12.52 12.82
N TYR A 177 0.70 12.12 12.87
CA TYR A 177 1.17 11.13 13.82
C TYR A 177 1.00 11.60 15.27
N GLN A 178 1.41 12.82 15.59
CA GLN A 178 1.28 13.39 16.94
C GLN A 178 -0.19 13.54 17.38
N ASP A 179 -1.06 14.02 16.48
CA ASP A 179 -2.49 14.13 16.73
C ASP A 179 -3.09 12.75 17.08
N LYS A 180 -2.64 11.70 16.38
CA LYS A 180 -3.13 10.34 16.59
C LYS A 180 -2.54 9.67 17.84
N LEU A 181 -1.32 10.03 18.20
CA LEU A 181 -0.69 9.63 19.45
C LEU A 181 -1.42 10.26 20.66
N GLN A 182 -1.80 11.54 20.54
CA GLN A 182 -2.60 12.24 21.54
C GLN A 182 -3.99 11.62 21.69
N GLU A 183 -4.67 11.34 20.57
CA GLU A 183 -5.97 10.65 20.59
C GLU A 183 -5.89 9.28 21.28
N LEU A 184 -4.83 8.50 21.00
CA LEU A 184 -4.59 7.22 21.67
C LEU A 184 -4.44 7.40 23.18
N HIS A 185 -3.65 8.37 23.61
CA HIS A 185 -3.45 8.66 25.04
C HIS A 185 -4.76 9.08 25.73
N GLU A 186 -5.53 9.98 25.11
CA GLU A 186 -6.81 10.43 25.65
C GLU A 186 -7.85 9.30 25.71
N TYR A 187 -7.87 8.43 24.70
CA TYR A 187 -8.79 7.30 24.65
C TYR A 187 -8.50 6.28 25.77
N GLU A 188 -7.22 6.01 26.04
CA GLU A 188 -6.80 5.07 27.09
C GLU A 188 -7.15 5.53 28.51
N GLN A 189 -7.28 6.83 28.74
CA GLN A 189 -7.68 7.37 30.06
C GLN A 189 -9.19 7.28 30.31
N GLN A 190 -9.99 6.86 29.32
CA GLN A 190 -11.44 6.78 29.49
C GLN A 190 -11.82 5.58 30.38
N PRO A 191 -12.70 5.76 31.38
CA PRO A 191 -13.07 4.71 32.34
C PRO A 191 -13.68 3.43 31.71
N ASN A 192 -14.17 3.52 30.48
CA ASN A 192 -14.83 2.43 29.74
C ASN A 192 -14.31 2.32 28.30
N ALA A 193 -12.99 2.49 28.09
CA ALA A 193 -12.39 2.37 26.76
C ALA A 193 -12.72 1.00 26.11
N SER A 194 -13.38 1.03 24.97
CA SER A 194 -13.74 -0.17 24.21
C SER A 194 -12.50 -0.78 23.56
N PRO A 195 -12.21 -2.08 23.79
CA PRO A 195 -11.10 -2.76 23.12
C PRO A 195 -11.15 -2.67 21.60
N LEU A 196 -12.36 -2.64 21.03
CA LEU A 196 -12.57 -2.52 19.58
C LEU A 196 -12.09 -1.17 19.03
N ILE A 197 -12.42 -0.07 19.72
CA ILE A 197 -12.02 1.27 19.30
C ILE A 197 -10.53 1.47 19.57
N LEU A 198 -10.03 0.98 20.72
CA LEU A 198 -8.60 1.02 21.04
C LEU A 198 -7.77 0.30 19.97
N ARG A 199 -8.20 -0.89 19.53
CA ARG A 199 -7.59 -1.64 18.44
C ARG A 199 -7.49 -0.80 17.16
N ARG A 200 -8.58 -0.12 16.76
CA ARG A 200 -8.58 0.75 15.58
C ARG A 200 -7.60 1.91 15.71
N ILE A 201 -7.59 2.59 16.86
CA ILE A 201 -6.68 3.72 17.09
C ILE A 201 -5.23 3.23 17.06
N LEU A 202 -4.91 2.11 17.73
CA LEU A 202 -3.57 1.50 17.71
C LEU A 202 -3.09 1.20 16.29
N LEU A 203 -3.92 0.58 15.46
CA LEU A 203 -3.55 0.25 14.08
C LEU A 203 -3.27 1.52 13.25
N GLU A 204 -4.13 2.54 13.36
CA GLU A 204 -3.92 3.80 12.65
C GLU A 204 -2.67 4.51 13.17
N THR A 205 -2.46 4.58 14.48
CA THR A 205 -1.25 5.17 15.09
C THR A 205 0.00 4.42 14.64
N ALA A 206 -0.03 3.08 14.57
CA ALA A 206 1.08 2.27 14.08
C ALA A 206 1.44 2.62 12.62
N ARG A 207 0.43 2.74 11.76
CA ARG A 207 0.61 3.13 10.35
C ARG A 207 1.16 4.55 10.21
N ARG A 208 0.67 5.49 11.03
CA ARG A 208 1.20 6.86 11.06
C ARG A 208 2.64 6.90 11.57
N ALA A 209 2.98 6.09 12.56
CA ALA A 209 4.35 5.93 13.04
C ALA A 209 5.27 5.39 11.92
N GLU A 210 4.82 4.40 11.15
CA GLU A 210 5.56 3.91 9.98
C GLU A 210 5.76 5.01 8.92
N ASP A 211 4.70 5.75 8.60
CA ASP A 211 4.71 6.88 7.66
C ASP A 211 5.75 7.96 8.00
N VAL A 212 6.09 8.08 9.28
CA VAL A 212 7.07 9.04 9.80
C VAL A 212 8.38 8.41 10.25
N GLU A 213 8.55 7.11 9.96
CA GLU A 213 9.73 6.30 10.27
C GLU A 213 10.03 6.14 11.77
N GLU A 214 9.03 6.33 12.63
CA GLU A 214 9.07 6.06 14.07
C GLU A 214 8.85 4.55 14.33
N PHE A 215 9.74 3.71 13.80
CA PHE A 215 9.56 2.24 13.77
C PHE A 215 9.49 1.60 15.16
N LYS A 216 10.06 2.23 16.19
CA LYS A 216 9.95 1.75 17.57
C LYS A 216 8.53 1.90 18.12
N ASP A 217 7.91 3.03 17.81
CA ASP A 217 6.54 3.31 18.21
C ASP A 217 5.58 2.43 17.40
N ALA A 218 5.82 2.29 16.10
CA ALA A 218 5.07 1.37 15.24
C ALA A 218 5.10 -0.07 15.77
N GLU A 219 6.29 -0.60 16.12
CA GLU A 219 6.42 -1.93 16.75
C GLU A 219 5.58 -2.03 18.03
N THR A 220 5.67 -1.02 18.89
CA THR A 220 4.92 -0.99 20.15
C THR A 220 3.42 -1.05 19.90
N MET A 221 2.91 -0.24 18.96
CA MET A 221 1.49 -0.20 18.65
C MET A 221 1.01 -1.48 17.97
N TYR A 222 1.78 -2.07 17.05
CA TYR A 222 1.44 -3.36 16.45
C TYR A 222 1.41 -4.49 17.48
N ARG A 223 2.37 -4.56 18.40
CA ARG A 223 2.35 -5.57 19.48
C ARG A 223 1.12 -5.40 20.40
N ARG A 224 0.76 -4.16 20.70
CA ARG A 224 -0.46 -3.86 21.49
C ARG A 224 -1.73 -4.22 20.72
N TYR A 225 -1.79 -3.91 19.43
CA TYR A 225 -2.88 -4.28 18.54
C TYR A 225 -3.08 -5.80 18.50
N LEU A 226 -2.00 -6.57 18.33
CA LEU A 226 -2.02 -8.03 18.30
C LEU A 226 -2.60 -8.63 19.59
N ASN A 227 -2.30 -8.06 20.76
CA ASN A 227 -2.83 -8.52 22.04
C ASN A 227 -4.35 -8.29 22.21
N LEU A 228 -4.97 -7.47 21.35
CA LEU A 228 -6.41 -7.21 21.36
C LEU A 228 -7.19 -8.05 20.34
N LEU A 229 -6.49 -8.82 19.50
CA LEU A 229 -7.12 -9.70 18.53
C LEU A 229 -7.56 -11.01 19.18
N ASN A 230 -8.67 -11.55 18.68
CA ASN A 230 -9.16 -12.87 19.06
C ASN A 230 -9.04 -13.88 17.90
N GLU A 231 -9.34 -15.16 18.18
CA GLU A 231 -9.18 -16.26 17.22
C GLU A 231 -10.01 -16.13 15.94
N ASN A 232 -11.08 -15.31 15.93
CA ASN A 232 -11.91 -15.11 14.74
C ASN A 232 -11.31 -14.06 13.78
N GLN A 233 -10.25 -13.37 14.18
CA GLN A 233 -9.62 -12.28 13.43
C GLN A 233 -8.27 -12.72 12.83
N ARG A 234 -8.24 -13.92 12.24
CA ARG A 234 -7.00 -14.51 11.70
C ARG A 234 -6.38 -13.70 10.56
N GLU A 235 -7.19 -13.08 9.71
CA GLU A 235 -6.70 -12.24 8.61
C GLU A 235 -6.05 -10.96 9.15
N ASP A 236 -6.74 -10.23 10.03
CA ASP A 236 -6.18 -9.06 10.75
C ASP A 236 -4.89 -9.42 11.51
N TYR A 237 -4.83 -10.61 12.09
CA TYR A 237 -3.65 -11.12 12.77
C TYR A 237 -2.48 -11.31 11.80
N ALA A 238 -2.72 -11.95 10.66
CA ALA A 238 -1.72 -12.15 9.61
C ALA A 238 -1.18 -10.82 9.07
N ASP A 239 -2.08 -9.87 8.78
CA ASP A 239 -1.72 -8.53 8.31
C ASP A 239 -0.85 -7.77 9.33
N ALA A 240 -1.20 -7.86 10.60
CA ALA A 240 -0.46 -7.17 11.65
C ALA A 240 0.90 -7.80 11.97
N ILE A 241 1.02 -9.13 11.93
CA ILE A 241 2.33 -9.77 12.10
C ILE A 241 3.21 -9.60 10.85
N ASP A 242 2.66 -9.55 9.64
CA ASP A 242 3.43 -9.21 8.43
C ASP A 242 3.96 -7.77 8.52
N ALA A 243 3.10 -6.81 8.86
CA ALA A 243 3.51 -5.42 9.10
C ALA A 243 4.56 -5.31 10.22
N LEU A 244 4.37 -6.02 11.34
CA LEU A 244 5.36 -6.09 12.41
C LEU A 244 6.68 -6.70 11.91
N GLY A 245 6.64 -7.72 11.06
CA GLY A 245 7.80 -8.31 10.41
C GLY A 245 8.58 -7.27 9.60
N VAL A 246 7.88 -6.43 8.83
CA VAL A 246 8.50 -5.32 8.07
C VAL A 246 9.17 -4.32 9.01
N ILE A 247 8.47 -3.89 10.07
CA ILE A 247 9.01 -2.96 11.07
C ILE A 247 10.26 -3.52 11.75
N LEU A 248 10.24 -4.80 12.14
CA LEU A 248 11.38 -5.48 12.74
C LEU A 248 12.56 -5.59 11.75
N GLY A 249 12.28 -5.86 10.48
CA GLY A 249 13.27 -5.84 9.41
C GLY A 249 13.96 -4.48 9.28
N LYS A 250 13.17 -3.39 9.25
CA LYS A 250 13.69 -2.00 9.21
C LYS A 250 14.52 -1.65 10.45
N ARG A 251 14.23 -2.29 11.59
CA ARG A 251 14.99 -2.18 12.85
C ARG A 251 16.18 -3.15 12.95
N GLY A 252 16.51 -3.85 11.86
CA GLY A 252 17.62 -4.81 11.79
C GLY A 252 17.40 -6.13 12.55
N LYS A 253 16.21 -6.36 13.11
CA LYS A 253 15.84 -7.59 13.83
C LYS A 253 15.39 -8.68 12.86
N LEU A 254 16.30 -9.09 11.97
CA LEU A 254 15.98 -9.97 10.84
C LEU A 254 15.49 -11.37 11.24
N ASP A 255 15.95 -11.92 12.37
CA ASP A 255 15.48 -13.22 12.86
C ASP A 255 14.03 -13.17 13.38
N GLU A 256 13.67 -12.12 14.12
CA GLU A 256 12.29 -11.90 14.55
C GLU A 256 11.37 -11.63 13.35
N ALA A 257 11.82 -10.79 12.41
CA ALA A 257 11.07 -10.52 11.19
C ALA A 257 10.80 -11.81 10.39
N LEU A 258 11.81 -12.66 10.22
CA LEU A 258 11.67 -13.94 9.54
C LEU A 258 10.67 -14.87 10.22
N LYS A 259 10.62 -14.87 11.56
CA LYS A 259 9.62 -15.64 12.31
C LYS A 259 8.21 -15.15 11.99
N TYR A 260 7.96 -13.85 12.07
CA TYR A 260 6.63 -13.30 11.80
C TYR A 260 6.19 -13.45 10.35
N PHE A 261 7.09 -13.29 9.38
CA PHE A 261 6.75 -13.53 7.97
C PHE A 261 6.40 -14.99 7.68
N ARG A 262 7.05 -15.96 8.36
CA ARG A 262 6.69 -17.38 8.22
C ARG A 262 5.33 -17.68 8.83
N GLU A 263 5.04 -17.10 9.99
CA GLU A 263 3.74 -17.23 10.64
C GLU A 263 2.62 -16.60 9.78
N ALA A 264 2.83 -15.39 9.25
CA ALA A 264 1.91 -14.76 8.30
C ALA A 264 1.69 -15.62 7.06
N LEU A 265 2.78 -16.14 6.48
CA LEU A 265 2.74 -17.00 5.30
C LEU A 265 1.86 -18.24 5.51
N ASP A 266 2.01 -18.90 6.65
CA ASP A 266 1.22 -20.09 6.98
C ASP A 266 -0.27 -19.74 7.13
N ILE A 267 -0.59 -18.62 7.79
CA ILE A 267 -1.97 -18.15 7.93
C ILE A 267 -2.57 -17.76 6.56
N TYR A 268 -1.87 -17.00 5.73
CA TYR A 268 -2.36 -16.63 4.39
C TYR A 268 -2.60 -17.86 3.52
N ARG A 269 -1.77 -18.91 3.62
CA ARG A 269 -2.00 -20.18 2.94
C ARG A 269 -3.24 -20.91 3.45
N GLU A 270 -3.46 -20.94 4.77
CA GLU A 270 -4.67 -21.51 5.37
C GLU A 270 -5.94 -20.78 4.92
N LEU A 271 -5.88 -19.45 4.84
CA LEU A 271 -6.99 -18.60 4.40
C LEU A 271 -7.21 -18.60 2.88
N GLY A 272 -6.21 -19.03 2.10
CA GLY A 272 -6.24 -18.94 0.64
C GLY A 272 -5.95 -17.53 0.11
N GLU A 273 -5.40 -16.64 0.93
CA GLU A 273 -5.04 -15.27 0.58
C GLU A 273 -3.71 -15.23 -0.18
N ARG A 274 -3.80 -15.54 -1.48
CA ARG A 274 -2.64 -15.73 -2.37
C ARG A 274 -1.78 -14.46 -2.52
N SER A 275 -2.37 -13.27 -2.44
CA SER A 275 -1.61 -12.02 -2.56
C SER A 275 -0.70 -11.82 -1.34
N GLY A 276 -1.24 -12.02 -0.12
CA GLY A 276 -0.46 -11.99 1.14
C GLY A 276 0.64 -13.05 1.16
N GLU A 277 0.34 -14.27 0.70
CA GLU A 277 1.34 -15.34 0.55
C GLU A 277 2.53 -14.91 -0.32
N ALA A 278 2.27 -14.27 -1.47
CA ALA A 278 3.33 -13.81 -2.37
C ALA A 278 4.18 -12.68 -1.75
N VAL A 279 3.55 -11.77 -0.99
CA VAL A 279 4.25 -10.69 -0.27
C VAL A 279 5.17 -11.28 0.80
N CYS A 280 4.68 -12.19 1.65
CA CYS A 280 5.50 -12.83 2.68
C CYS A 280 6.67 -13.61 2.07
N LEU A 281 6.44 -14.35 0.97
CA LEU A 281 7.52 -15.03 0.25
C LEU A 281 8.57 -14.04 -0.28
N GLY A 282 8.15 -12.90 -0.82
CA GLY A 282 9.06 -11.82 -1.23
C GLY A 282 9.89 -11.28 -0.06
N ASN A 283 9.26 -11.01 1.07
CA ASN A 283 9.92 -10.52 2.29
C ASN A 283 10.91 -11.54 2.87
N ILE A 284 10.53 -12.82 2.92
CA ILE A 284 11.42 -13.92 3.32
C ILE A 284 12.60 -14.04 2.34
N GLY A 285 12.33 -13.96 1.04
CA GLY A 285 13.36 -13.97 0.00
C GLY A 285 14.38 -12.86 0.20
N LEU A 286 13.93 -11.66 0.58
CA LEU A 286 14.80 -10.53 0.88
C LEU A 286 15.66 -10.74 2.11
N ILE A 287 15.11 -11.31 3.19
CA ILE A 287 15.91 -11.65 4.38
C ILE A 287 17.04 -12.62 4.01
N PHE A 288 16.74 -13.67 3.24
CA PHE A 288 17.76 -14.62 2.79
C PHE A 288 18.79 -13.98 1.87
N TYR A 289 18.36 -13.08 0.98
CA TYR A 289 19.27 -12.32 0.14
C TYR A 289 20.25 -11.49 0.98
N ASN A 290 19.74 -10.77 2.00
CA ASN A 290 20.56 -9.96 2.91
C ASN A 290 21.55 -10.78 3.74
N ARG A 291 21.28 -12.08 3.95
CA ARG A 291 22.20 -13.03 4.61
C ARG A 291 23.23 -13.63 3.65
N GLY A 292 23.17 -13.32 2.35
CA GLY A 292 23.99 -13.96 1.32
C GLY A 292 23.52 -15.37 0.94
N GLU A 293 22.35 -15.82 1.42
CA GLU A 293 21.78 -17.14 1.12
C GLU A 293 21.03 -17.11 -0.22
N LEU A 294 21.77 -16.83 -1.31
CA LEU A 294 21.23 -16.55 -2.64
C LEU A 294 20.35 -17.67 -3.22
N ASN A 295 20.57 -18.93 -2.83
CA ASN A 295 19.73 -20.06 -3.26
C ASN A 295 18.37 -20.06 -2.56
N ASN A 296 18.33 -19.77 -1.26
CA ASN A 296 17.10 -19.69 -0.50
C ASN A 296 16.28 -18.47 -0.95
N ALA A 297 16.94 -17.32 -1.17
CA ALA A 297 16.31 -16.13 -1.73
C ALA A 297 15.66 -16.41 -3.10
N MET A 298 16.40 -17.04 -4.01
CA MET A 298 15.89 -17.39 -5.35
C MET A 298 14.68 -18.32 -5.29
N LYS A 299 14.67 -19.30 -4.38
CA LYS A 299 13.53 -20.20 -4.19
C LYS A 299 12.27 -19.42 -3.84
N HIS A 300 12.33 -18.55 -2.83
CA HIS A 300 11.17 -17.79 -2.38
C HIS A 300 10.70 -16.76 -3.39
N TYR A 301 11.61 -16.06 -4.09
CA TYR A 301 11.23 -15.14 -5.16
C TYR A 301 10.57 -15.85 -6.34
N ARG A 302 11.04 -17.04 -6.75
CA ARG A 302 10.37 -17.80 -7.81
C ARG A 302 8.98 -18.25 -7.40
N GLU A 303 8.82 -18.67 -6.15
CA GLU A 303 7.50 -19.02 -5.62
C GLU A 303 6.57 -17.80 -5.65
N ALA A 304 7.00 -16.64 -5.14
CA ALA A 304 6.23 -15.40 -5.20
C ALA A 304 5.88 -14.99 -6.64
N LEU A 305 6.84 -15.07 -7.56
CA LEU A 305 6.66 -14.74 -8.98
C LEU A 305 5.56 -15.59 -9.64
N ASP A 306 5.54 -16.90 -9.35
CA ASP A 306 4.54 -17.81 -9.89
C ASP A 306 3.14 -17.49 -9.35
N ILE A 307 3.04 -17.03 -8.10
CA ILE A 307 1.76 -16.56 -7.54
C ILE A 307 1.31 -15.27 -8.21
N TYR A 308 2.17 -14.25 -8.28
CA TYR A 308 1.83 -12.98 -8.92
C TYR A 308 1.42 -13.15 -10.38
N ARG A 309 2.08 -14.06 -11.12
CA ARG A 309 1.67 -14.42 -12.49
C ARG A 309 0.28 -15.02 -12.55
N LYS A 310 -0.05 -15.95 -11.65
CA LYS A 310 -1.39 -16.56 -11.57
C LYS A 310 -2.48 -15.54 -11.20
N LEU A 311 -2.14 -14.55 -10.37
CA LEU A 311 -3.05 -13.47 -9.97
C LEU A 311 -3.15 -12.34 -11.02
N GLY A 312 -2.19 -12.24 -11.93
CA GLY A 312 -2.08 -11.11 -12.86
C GLY A 312 -1.60 -9.81 -12.19
N GLU A 313 -0.94 -9.90 -11.03
CA GLU A 313 -0.45 -8.76 -10.25
C GLU A 313 0.89 -8.26 -10.80
N ARG A 314 0.80 -7.44 -11.86
CA ARG A 314 1.96 -6.96 -12.65
C ARG A 314 3.03 -6.25 -11.81
N SER A 315 2.66 -5.42 -10.84
CA SER A 315 3.63 -4.71 -9.98
C SER A 315 4.48 -5.69 -9.15
N GLY A 316 3.85 -6.72 -8.57
CA GLY A 316 4.53 -7.80 -7.85
C GLY A 316 5.47 -8.60 -8.75
N ILE A 317 5.07 -8.86 -10.01
CA ILE A 317 5.94 -9.49 -11.02
C ILE A 317 7.19 -8.64 -11.27
N ALA A 318 7.03 -7.34 -11.52
CA ALA A 318 8.14 -6.42 -11.80
C ALA A 318 9.12 -6.33 -10.63
N SER A 319 8.61 -6.15 -9.41
CA SER A 319 9.42 -6.13 -8.18
C SER A 319 10.21 -7.42 -7.99
N THR A 320 9.57 -8.57 -8.24
CA THR A 320 10.21 -9.87 -8.11
C THR A 320 11.30 -10.09 -9.16
N TYR A 321 11.09 -9.66 -10.41
CA TYR A 321 12.14 -9.67 -11.43
C TYR A 321 13.33 -8.79 -11.03
N ASN A 322 13.10 -7.59 -10.49
CA ASN A 322 14.16 -6.73 -10.00
C ASN A 322 14.97 -7.44 -8.88
N ASN A 323 14.30 -8.11 -7.94
CA ASN A 323 14.97 -8.88 -6.89
C ASN A 323 15.74 -10.10 -7.41
N ILE A 324 15.19 -10.84 -8.37
CA ILE A 324 15.88 -11.96 -9.03
C ILE A 324 17.10 -11.45 -9.81
N GLY A 325 17.00 -10.29 -10.47
CA GLY A 325 18.12 -9.66 -11.16
C GLY A 325 19.28 -9.36 -10.21
N ARG A 326 19.00 -8.92 -8.98
CA ARG A 326 20.03 -8.71 -7.95
C ARG A 326 20.74 -9.99 -7.56
N ILE A 327 20.02 -11.11 -7.47
CA ILE A 327 20.63 -12.41 -7.20
C ILE A 327 21.58 -12.82 -8.33
N PHE A 328 21.15 -12.69 -9.59
CA PHE A 328 22.02 -13.01 -10.73
C PHE A 328 23.27 -12.13 -10.76
N LYS A 329 23.13 -10.84 -10.47
CA LYS A 329 24.28 -9.93 -10.35
C LYS A 329 25.27 -10.44 -9.30
N ASP A 330 24.80 -10.78 -8.11
CA ASP A 330 25.67 -11.22 -7.00
C ASP A 330 26.28 -12.62 -7.21
N ARG A 331 25.70 -13.43 -8.10
CA ARG A 331 26.28 -14.70 -8.58
C ARG A 331 27.35 -14.51 -9.66
N GLY A 332 27.57 -13.28 -10.14
CA GLY A 332 28.47 -13.03 -11.26
C GLY A 332 27.85 -13.40 -12.62
N GLU A 333 26.53 -13.37 -12.73
CA GLU A 333 25.75 -13.64 -13.96
C GLU A 333 25.09 -12.33 -14.48
N PRO A 334 25.87 -11.32 -14.90
CA PRO A 334 25.35 -9.98 -15.19
C PRO A 334 24.40 -9.91 -16.39
N ASP A 335 24.52 -10.81 -17.38
CA ASP A 335 23.59 -10.83 -18.53
C ASP A 335 22.19 -11.31 -18.13
N GLU A 336 22.10 -12.34 -17.28
CA GLU A 336 20.82 -12.79 -16.72
C GLU A 336 20.22 -11.74 -15.79
N ALA A 337 21.04 -11.01 -15.05
CA ALA A 337 20.59 -9.88 -14.25
C ALA A 337 19.96 -8.78 -15.12
N ILE A 338 20.65 -8.34 -16.19
CA ILE A 338 20.13 -7.35 -17.15
C ILE A 338 18.82 -7.82 -17.78
N LYS A 339 18.71 -9.10 -18.14
CA LYS A 339 17.47 -9.67 -18.69
C LYS A 339 16.29 -9.51 -17.73
N ASN A 340 16.48 -9.88 -16.46
CA ASN A 340 15.44 -9.72 -15.43
C ASN A 340 15.10 -8.23 -15.18
N TYR A 341 16.10 -7.35 -15.17
CA TYR A 341 15.87 -5.91 -15.05
C TYR A 341 15.11 -5.32 -16.24
N ARG A 342 15.33 -5.81 -17.47
CA ARG A 342 14.56 -5.38 -18.65
C ARG A 342 13.09 -5.80 -18.55
N GLU A 343 12.82 -7.05 -18.14
CA GLU A 343 11.46 -7.51 -17.87
C GLU A 343 10.77 -6.65 -16.80
N ALA A 344 11.48 -6.29 -15.72
CA ALA A 344 10.95 -5.38 -14.70
C ALA A 344 10.67 -3.98 -15.26
N LEU A 345 11.59 -3.40 -16.04
CA LEU A 345 11.43 -2.08 -16.66
C LEU A 345 10.23 -2.01 -17.59
N ASP A 346 10.03 -3.02 -18.43
CA ASP A 346 8.94 -3.03 -19.39
C ASP A 346 7.60 -3.04 -18.66
N ILE A 347 7.47 -3.84 -17.59
CA ILE A 347 6.28 -3.84 -16.75
C ILE A 347 6.09 -2.51 -16.01
N TYR A 348 7.14 -1.98 -15.39
CA TYR A 348 7.04 -0.71 -14.67
C TYR A 348 6.66 0.46 -15.60
N ARG A 349 7.16 0.47 -16.85
CA ARG A 349 6.76 1.44 -17.87
C ARG A 349 5.29 1.30 -18.26
N GLU A 350 4.82 0.07 -18.48
CA GLU A 350 3.40 -0.17 -18.76
C GLU A 350 2.48 0.29 -17.62
N LEU A 351 2.93 0.15 -16.37
CA LEU A 351 2.18 0.57 -15.18
C LEU A 351 2.34 2.06 -14.84
N GLY A 352 3.29 2.77 -15.44
CA GLY A 352 3.66 4.13 -15.04
C GLY A 352 4.35 4.20 -13.67
N GLU A 353 4.87 3.09 -13.14
CA GLU A 353 5.50 2.99 -11.82
C GLU A 353 6.94 3.51 -11.85
N ARG A 354 7.07 4.84 -11.85
CA ARG A 354 8.35 5.53 -12.03
C ARG A 354 9.42 5.23 -10.99
N SER A 355 9.06 5.04 -9.71
CA SER A 355 10.04 4.68 -8.67
C SER A 355 10.69 3.33 -8.97
N GLY A 356 9.91 2.36 -9.45
CA GLY A 356 10.41 1.06 -9.91
C GLY A 356 11.36 1.18 -11.10
N ILE A 357 11.06 2.09 -12.05
CA ILE A 357 11.95 2.40 -13.19
C ILE A 357 13.30 2.93 -12.69
N ALA A 358 13.30 3.93 -11.80
CA ALA A 358 14.52 4.55 -11.28
C ALA A 358 15.39 3.55 -10.49
N SER A 359 14.76 2.73 -9.64
CA SER A 359 15.45 1.66 -8.89
C SER A 359 16.12 0.68 -9.84
N THR A 360 15.42 0.28 -10.90
CA THR A 360 15.93 -0.67 -11.89
C THR A 360 17.08 -0.07 -12.70
N TYR A 361 17.02 1.22 -13.08
CA TYR A 361 18.15 1.90 -13.73
C TYR A 361 19.38 1.97 -12.82
N ASN A 362 19.22 2.26 -11.52
CA ASN A 362 20.34 2.19 -10.58
C ASN A 362 20.96 0.79 -10.53
N ASN A 363 20.15 -0.27 -10.54
CA ASN A 363 20.64 -1.64 -10.54
C ASN A 363 21.38 -2.01 -11.85
N ILE A 364 20.87 -1.59 -13.00
CA ILE A 364 21.55 -1.77 -14.29
C ILE A 364 22.86 -0.97 -14.33
N GLY A 365 22.86 0.27 -13.85
CA GLY A 365 24.05 1.11 -13.78
C GLY A 365 25.16 0.47 -12.93
N ARG A 366 24.80 -0.23 -11.85
CA ARG A 366 25.75 -1.00 -11.02
C ARG A 366 26.42 -2.12 -11.82
N ILE A 367 25.66 -2.85 -12.66
CA ILE A 367 26.24 -3.88 -13.52
C ILE A 367 27.26 -3.30 -14.49
N PHE A 368 26.90 -2.23 -15.20
CA PHE A 368 27.82 -1.60 -16.15
C PHE A 368 29.07 -1.04 -15.46
N LYS A 369 28.90 -0.48 -14.26
CA LYS A 369 30.03 -0.02 -13.43
C LYS A 369 30.94 -1.17 -13.02
N ASP A 370 30.39 -2.32 -12.63
CA ASP A 370 31.15 -3.52 -12.27
C ASP A 370 31.90 -4.12 -13.49
N ARG A 371 31.40 -3.90 -14.71
CA ARG A 371 32.07 -4.25 -15.98
C ARG A 371 33.12 -3.24 -16.45
N GLY A 372 33.24 -2.08 -15.80
CA GLY A 372 34.10 -0.98 -16.24
C GLY A 372 33.52 -0.14 -17.39
N GLU A 373 32.26 -0.37 -17.77
CA GLU A 373 31.54 0.39 -18.80
C GLU A 373 30.98 1.69 -18.19
N LEU A 374 31.88 2.58 -17.74
CA LEU A 374 31.54 3.73 -16.90
C LEU A 374 30.58 4.73 -17.57
N ASN A 375 30.63 4.88 -18.90
CA ASN A 375 29.73 5.77 -19.64
C ASN A 375 28.28 5.27 -19.62
N GLU A 376 28.07 3.97 -19.80
CA GLU A 376 26.74 3.35 -19.74
C GLU A 376 26.19 3.38 -18.31
N ALA A 377 27.05 3.14 -17.32
CA ALA A 377 26.69 3.30 -15.90
C ALA A 377 26.24 4.74 -15.58
N MET A 378 26.99 5.75 -16.04
CA MET A 378 26.66 7.16 -15.85
C MET A 378 25.30 7.51 -16.46
N ARG A 379 24.98 7.00 -17.67
CA ARG A 379 23.68 7.23 -18.31
C ARG A 379 22.55 6.74 -17.41
N HIS A 380 22.61 5.50 -16.95
CA HIS A 380 21.56 4.91 -16.13
C HIS A 380 21.43 5.56 -14.75
N TYR A 381 22.55 5.93 -14.10
CA TYR A 381 22.48 6.64 -12.83
C TYR A 381 21.89 8.04 -12.96
N ARG A 382 22.13 8.75 -14.07
CA ARG A 382 21.49 10.05 -14.35
C ARG A 382 19.99 9.90 -14.60
N GLU A 383 19.58 8.92 -15.40
CA GLU A 383 18.15 8.61 -15.61
C GLU A 383 17.44 8.30 -14.28
N ALA A 384 18.06 7.49 -13.41
CA ALA A 384 17.53 7.22 -12.08
C ALA A 384 17.44 8.51 -11.22
N LEU A 385 18.51 9.31 -11.20
CA LEU A 385 18.57 10.55 -10.44
C LEU A 385 17.47 11.54 -10.86
N ASP A 386 17.28 11.73 -12.16
CA ASP A 386 16.28 12.65 -12.70
C ASP A 386 14.87 12.18 -12.30
N ILE A 387 14.58 10.88 -12.41
CA ILE A 387 13.31 10.32 -11.97
C ILE A 387 13.09 10.51 -10.47
N TYR A 388 14.09 10.21 -9.63
CA TYR A 388 13.97 10.37 -8.18
C TYR A 388 13.83 11.85 -7.77
N ARG A 389 14.45 12.78 -8.49
CA ARG A 389 14.26 14.23 -8.28
C ARG A 389 12.84 14.66 -8.59
N GLU A 390 12.29 14.19 -9.70
CA GLU A 390 10.90 14.47 -10.09
C GLU A 390 9.89 13.88 -9.08
N LEU A 391 10.19 12.73 -8.47
CA LEU A 391 9.37 12.11 -7.43
C LEU A 391 9.60 12.69 -6.02
N GLY A 392 10.68 13.46 -5.82
CA GLY A 392 11.09 13.93 -4.49
C GLY A 392 11.63 12.83 -3.56
N GLU A 393 12.00 11.66 -4.09
CA GLU A 393 12.45 10.48 -3.33
C GLU A 393 13.92 10.61 -2.91
N ARG A 394 14.15 11.24 -1.75
CA ARG A 394 15.47 11.63 -1.27
C ARG A 394 16.49 10.49 -1.15
N SER A 395 16.08 9.32 -0.66
CA SER A 395 16.98 8.17 -0.54
C SER A 395 17.51 7.70 -1.91
N GLY A 396 16.62 7.67 -2.92
CA GLY A 396 16.98 7.37 -4.30
C GLY A 396 17.89 8.43 -4.94
N ILE A 397 17.65 9.71 -4.65
CA ILE A 397 18.53 10.83 -5.05
C ILE A 397 19.93 10.62 -4.48
N ALA A 398 20.06 10.40 -3.17
CA ALA A 398 21.35 10.21 -2.51
C ALA A 398 22.12 9.01 -3.07
N THR A 399 21.42 7.89 -3.29
CA THR A 399 22.00 6.68 -3.88
C THR A 399 22.53 6.91 -5.28
N SER A 400 21.76 7.59 -6.13
CA SER A 400 22.16 7.88 -7.51
C SER A 400 23.33 8.86 -7.56
N LEU A 401 23.33 9.90 -6.71
CA LEU A 401 24.44 10.83 -6.56
C LEU A 401 25.72 10.15 -6.08
N ASN A 402 25.63 9.27 -5.09
CA ASN A 402 26.78 8.50 -4.62
C ASN A 402 27.36 7.63 -5.74
N ASN A 403 26.50 6.94 -6.49
CA ASN A 403 26.92 6.15 -7.65
C ASN A 403 27.58 7.00 -8.75
N ILE A 404 27.06 8.20 -9.02
CA ILE A 404 27.67 9.16 -9.97
C ILE A 404 29.03 9.64 -9.47
N GLY A 405 29.15 9.92 -8.17
CA GLY A 405 30.41 10.28 -7.53
C GLY A 405 31.49 9.20 -7.70
N ILE A 406 31.09 7.92 -7.62
CA ILE A 406 31.97 6.77 -7.90
C ILE A 406 32.49 6.82 -9.33
N ILE A 407 31.63 7.11 -10.31
CA ILE A 407 32.06 7.21 -11.71
C ILE A 407 33.07 8.35 -11.91
N PHE A 408 32.83 9.54 -11.35
CA PHE A 408 33.79 10.65 -11.45
C PHE A 408 35.12 10.34 -10.75
N LYS A 409 35.09 9.68 -9.59
CA LYS A 409 36.28 9.20 -8.88
C LYS A 409 37.09 8.25 -9.77
N SER A 410 36.44 7.32 -10.47
CA SER A 410 37.09 6.39 -11.40
C SER A 410 37.73 7.08 -12.62
N HIS A 411 37.21 8.24 -13.05
CA HIS A 411 37.82 9.05 -14.12
C HIS A 411 38.91 10.01 -13.63
N GLY A 412 39.20 10.06 -12.32
CA GLY A 412 40.16 11.00 -11.74
C GLY A 412 39.62 12.42 -11.55
N GLU A 413 38.33 12.65 -11.80
CA GLU A 413 37.64 13.94 -11.66
C GLU A 413 37.24 14.17 -10.19
N LEU A 414 38.24 14.31 -9.31
CA LEU A 414 38.03 14.31 -7.86
C LEU A 414 37.13 15.46 -7.35
N ASN A 415 37.15 16.62 -8.02
CA ASN A 415 36.32 17.77 -7.65
C ASN A 415 34.82 17.49 -7.87
N GLU A 416 34.47 16.93 -9.04
CA GLU A 416 33.07 16.56 -9.34
C GLU A 416 32.62 15.38 -8.46
N ALA A 417 33.49 14.39 -8.24
CA ALA A 417 33.21 13.30 -7.31
C ALA A 417 32.86 13.84 -5.91
N MET A 418 33.69 14.73 -5.35
CA MET A 418 33.46 15.34 -4.03
C MET A 418 32.17 16.15 -3.95
N LYS A 419 31.78 16.83 -5.03
CA LYS A 419 30.50 17.55 -5.09
C LYS A 419 29.32 16.60 -4.93
N HIS A 420 29.29 15.53 -5.70
CA HIS A 420 28.22 14.53 -5.63
C HIS A 420 28.19 13.77 -4.30
N TYR A 421 29.35 13.37 -3.77
CA TYR A 421 29.42 12.74 -2.46
C TYR A 421 28.94 13.66 -1.33
N ARG A 422 29.25 14.97 -1.36
CA ARG A 422 28.75 15.91 -0.35
C ARG A 422 27.24 16.06 -0.40
N GLU A 423 26.66 16.14 -1.60
CA GLU A 423 25.20 16.21 -1.78
C GLU A 423 24.52 14.92 -1.28
N ALA A 424 25.04 13.75 -1.67
CA ALA A 424 24.54 12.46 -1.17
C ALA A 424 24.64 12.35 0.36
N LEU A 425 25.80 12.72 0.93
CA LEU A 425 26.06 12.66 2.36
C LEU A 425 25.15 13.60 3.16
N ASP A 426 24.87 14.80 2.67
CA ASP A 426 23.93 15.73 3.30
C ASP A 426 22.52 15.14 3.35
N ILE A 427 22.08 14.51 2.25
CA ILE A 427 20.79 13.84 2.20
C ILE A 427 20.76 12.64 3.15
N TYR A 428 21.74 11.73 3.09
CA TYR A 428 21.81 10.57 3.99
C TYR A 428 21.85 11.00 5.47
N ARG A 429 22.56 12.08 5.82
CA ARG A 429 22.55 12.63 7.19
C ARG A 429 21.19 13.18 7.61
N LYS A 430 20.46 13.83 6.70
CA LYS A 430 19.10 14.33 6.95
C LYS A 430 18.10 13.18 7.11
N LEU A 431 18.30 12.08 6.39
CA LEU A 431 17.48 10.87 6.50
C LEU A 431 17.91 9.95 7.66
N GLY A 432 19.12 10.11 8.19
CA GLY A 432 19.67 9.22 9.21
C GLY A 432 20.23 7.90 8.65
N GLU A 433 20.25 7.70 7.34
CA GLU A 433 20.69 6.47 6.66
C GLU A 433 22.21 6.27 6.81
N ARG A 434 22.62 5.50 7.81
CA ARG A 434 24.06 5.33 8.14
C ARG A 434 24.79 4.45 7.16
N SER A 435 24.10 3.50 6.53
CA SER A 435 24.67 2.67 5.46
C SER A 435 25.09 3.53 4.27
N GLY A 436 24.23 4.47 3.85
CA GLY A 436 24.51 5.47 2.84
C GLY A 436 25.66 6.41 3.24
N ILE A 437 25.68 6.87 4.50
CA ILE A 437 26.81 7.64 5.05
C ILE A 437 28.12 6.85 4.93
N ALA A 438 28.14 5.61 5.40
CA ALA A 438 29.32 4.75 5.39
C ALA A 438 29.80 4.46 3.96
N SER A 439 28.88 4.15 3.02
CA SER A 439 29.23 3.93 1.63
C SER A 439 29.79 5.17 0.94
N THR A 440 29.35 6.37 1.36
CA THR A 440 29.85 7.63 0.80
C THR A 440 31.27 7.98 1.30
N TYR A 441 31.67 7.45 2.46
CA TYR A 441 33.00 7.67 3.02
C TYR A 441 34.08 6.72 2.49
N ASN A 442 33.70 5.58 1.91
CA ASN A 442 34.61 4.59 1.30
C ASN A 442 34.94 4.95 -0.17
#